data_AF-A0AAW7Y0Z4-F1
#
_entry.id   AF-A0AAW7Y0Z4-F1
#
_cell.length_a   1.000
_cell.length_b   1.000
_cell.length_c   1.000
_cell.angle_alpha   90.00
_cell.angle_beta   90.00
_cell.angle_gamma   90.00
#
_symmetry.space_group_name_H-M   'P 1'
#
loop_
_entity.id
_entity.type
_entity.pdbx_description
1 polymer ?
#
loop_
_entity_poly.entity_id
_entity_poly.type
_entity_poly.pdbx_seq_one_letter_code
_entity_poly.pdbx_strand_id
1 'polypeptide(L)'
;MTLTSGQAANILMPNTTAIAMGVAAIDAFVATAALELPANKRINAVSPSMVKETMEQWGVDSSTGIPASDVARYYQASIQESASGEIFNAIKTP
;
A
#
# COMPACT_ATOMS: atom_id res chain seq x y z
N MET A 1 -13.45 -4.25 -0.15
CA MET A 1 -12.43 -4.63 0.85
C MET A 1 -11.14 -3.94 0.48
N THR A 2 -10.24 -3.76 1.43
CA THR A 2 -8.94 -3.12 1.19
C THR A 2 -7.86 -4.04 1.73
N LEU A 3 -6.87 -4.36 0.90
CA LEU A 3 -5.69 -5.11 1.27
C LEU A 3 -4.53 -4.17 1.61
N THR A 4 -3.52 -4.70 2.29
CA THR A 4 -2.26 -4.01 2.51
C THR A 4 -1.22 -4.58 1.56
N SER A 5 -0.63 -3.72 0.74
CA SER A 5 0.54 -3.99 -0.10
C SER A 5 1.74 -3.23 0.48
N GLY A 6 2.72 -2.85 -0.35
CA GLY A 6 3.86 -2.04 0.07
C GLY A 6 4.67 -1.54 -1.13
N GLN A 7 5.37 -0.42 -0.93
CA GLN A 7 6.11 0.24 -2.01
C GLN A 7 7.17 -0.67 -2.67
N ALA A 8 7.63 -1.70 -1.95
CA ALA A 8 8.54 -2.73 -2.47
C ALA A 8 8.00 -3.48 -3.70
N ALA A 9 6.70 -3.38 -4.02
CA ALA A 9 6.13 -3.92 -5.24
C ALA A 9 6.75 -3.29 -6.50
N ASN A 10 7.13 -2.01 -6.43
CA ASN A 10 7.58 -1.23 -7.59
C ASN A 10 8.85 -0.39 -7.32
N ILE A 11 9.31 -0.30 -6.06
CA ILE A 11 10.53 0.41 -5.67
C ILE A 11 11.53 -0.59 -5.12
N LEU A 12 12.71 -0.63 -5.76
CA LEU A 12 13.77 -1.58 -5.42
C LEU A 12 14.51 -1.16 -4.14
N MET A 13 14.57 -2.08 -3.18
CA MET A 13 15.28 -1.89 -1.91
C MET A 13 16.12 -3.14 -1.62
N PRO A 14 17.34 -3.02 -1.09
CA PRO A 14 18.10 -4.16 -0.62
C PRO A 14 17.35 -4.92 0.48
N ASN A 15 17.55 -6.23 0.56
CA ASN A 15 16.99 -7.11 1.59
C ASN A 15 15.46 -7.22 1.64
N THR A 16 14.75 -6.83 0.57
CA THR A 16 13.29 -6.91 0.51
C THR A 16 12.76 -7.97 -0.46
N THR A 17 13.58 -8.92 -0.95
CA THR A 17 13.19 -9.87 -2.02
C THR A 17 11.87 -10.60 -1.75
N ALA A 18 11.73 -11.21 -0.57
CA ALA A 18 10.50 -11.93 -0.21
C ALA A 18 9.31 -10.97 0.00
N ILE A 19 9.57 -9.78 0.54
CA ILE A 19 8.57 -8.73 0.73
C ILE A 19 8.03 -8.29 -0.64
N ALA A 20 8.93 -7.89 -1.55
CA ALA A 20 8.62 -7.42 -2.89
C ALA A 20 7.79 -8.45 -3.67
N MET A 21 8.18 -9.73 -3.63
CA MET A 21 7.39 -10.82 -4.21
C MET A 21 5.96 -10.84 -3.66
N GLY A 22 5.80 -10.79 -2.34
CA GLY A 22 4.48 -10.84 -1.70
C GLY A 22 3.61 -9.63 -2.05
N VAL A 23 4.15 -8.42 -1.95
CA VAL A 23 3.38 -7.20 -2.21
C VAL A 23 3.09 -6.97 -3.69
N ALA A 24 4.01 -7.34 -4.60
CA ALA A 24 3.73 -7.32 -6.04
C ALA A 24 2.65 -8.34 -6.43
N ALA A 25 2.64 -9.51 -5.80
CA ALA A 25 1.56 -10.49 -6.00
C ALA A 25 0.20 -9.96 -5.51
N ILE A 26 0.18 -9.22 -4.39
CA ILE A 26 -1.04 -8.55 -3.91
C ILE A 26 -1.51 -7.49 -4.90
N ASP A 27 -0.62 -6.65 -5.42
CA ASP A 27 -0.98 -5.61 -6.40
C ASP A 27 -1.62 -6.24 -7.66
N ALA A 28 -0.99 -7.27 -8.21
CA ALA A 28 -1.52 -7.98 -9.37
C ALA A 28 -2.86 -8.66 -9.06
N PHE A 29 -2.99 -9.30 -7.89
CA PHE A 29 -4.23 -9.95 -7.45
C PHE A 29 -5.38 -8.95 -7.33
N VAL A 30 -5.16 -7.77 -6.74
CA VAL A 30 -6.20 -6.74 -6.61
C VAL A 30 -6.69 -6.28 -7.97
N ALA A 31 -5.79 -5.98 -8.89
CA ALA A 31 -6.12 -5.50 -10.22
C ALA A 31 -6.94 -6.52 -11.02
N THR A 32 -6.58 -7.81 -10.95
CA THR A 32 -7.29 -8.87 -11.69
C THR A 32 -8.58 -9.30 -11.01
N ALA A 33 -8.57 -9.50 -9.69
CA ALA A 33 -9.77 -9.91 -8.95
C ALA A 33 -10.90 -8.88 -9.06
N ALA A 34 -10.57 -7.59 -9.17
CA ALA A 34 -11.57 -6.54 -9.39
C ALA A 34 -12.41 -6.73 -10.66
N LEU A 35 -11.87 -7.39 -11.70
CA LEU A 35 -12.58 -7.69 -12.95
C LEU A 35 -13.57 -8.85 -12.81
N GLU A 36 -13.34 -9.73 -11.84
CA GLU A 36 -14.10 -10.97 -11.62
C GLU A 36 -15.12 -10.84 -10.49
N LEU A 37 -15.03 -9.77 -9.68
CA LEU A 37 -15.93 -9.55 -8.57
C LEU A 37 -17.36 -9.23 -9.04
N PRO A 38 -18.38 -9.71 -8.30
CA PRO A 38 -19.77 -9.28 -8.53
C PRO A 38 -19.92 -7.76 -8.41
N ALA A 39 -20.85 -7.16 -9.14
CA ALA A 39 -21.04 -5.71 -9.25
C ALA A 39 -21.21 -4.94 -7.92
N ASN A 40 -21.58 -5.62 -6.83
CA ASN A 40 -21.74 -5.04 -5.50
C ASN A 40 -20.52 -5.23 -4.58
N LYS A 41 -19.42 -5.78 -5.08
CA LYS A 41 -18.16 -5.98 -4.36
C LYS A 41 -17.07 -5.14 -5.01
N ARG A 42 -16.11 -4.72 -4.19
CA ARG A 42 -14.92 -3.98 -4.61
C ARG A 42 -13.71 -4.52 -3.86
N ILE A 43 -12.54 -4.39 -4.47
CA ILE A 43 -11.25 -4.70 -3.86
C ILE A 43 -10.24 -3.66 -4.29
N ASN A 44 -9.43 -3.18 -3.36
CA ASN A 44 -8.33 -2.23 -3.58
C ASN A 44 -7.17 -2.62 -2.66
N ALA A 45 -6.00 -2.03 -2.83
CA ALA A 45 -4.91 -2.10 -1.85
C ALA A 45 -4.37 -0.72 -1.49
N VAL A 46 -3.79 -0.61 -0.29
CA VAL A 46 -2.95 0.53 0.10
C VAL A 46 -1.50 0.07 0.11
N SER A 47 -0.64 0.80 -0.60
CA SER A 47 0.78 0.52 -0.75
C SER A 47 1.60 1.64 -0.07
N PRO A 48 1.96 1.48 1.22
CA PRO A 48 2.71 2.49 1.95
C PRO A 48 4.20 2.49 1.61
N SER A 49 4.80 3.67 1.63
CA SER A 49 6.24 3.85 1.85
C SER A 49 6.61 3.47 3.28
N MET A 50 7.91 3.50 3.61
CA MET A 50 8.35 3.21 4.97
C MET A 50 7.65 4.12 5.98
N VAL A 51 7.06 3.51 7.02
CA VAL A 51 6.30 4.22 8.06
C VAL A 51 7.27 4.92 9.00
N LYS A 52 7.05 6.21 9.25
CA LYS A 52 7.92 7.07 10.05
C LYS A 52 8.15 6.51 11.45
N GLU A 53 7.09 6.10 12.12
CA GLU A 53 7.13 5.57 13.49
C GLU A 53 7.95 4.27 13.58
N THR A 54 7.94 3.45 12.52
CA THR A 54 8.79 2.25 12.44
C THR A 54 10.25 2.62 12.29
N MET A 55 10.56 3.63 11.47
CA MET A 55 11.93 4.15 11.30
C MET A 55 12.48 4.71 12.62
N GLU A 56 11.66 5.45 13.36
CA GLU A 56 11.99 5.97 14.69
C GLU A 56 12.28 4.83 15.68
N GLN A 57 11.45 3.78 15.68
CA GLN A 57 11.67 2.59 16.53
C GLN A 57 12.95 1.83 16.18
N TRP A 58 13.34 1.82 14.91
CA TRP A 58 14.59 1.20 14.44
C TRP A 58 15.82 2.09 14.65
N GLY A 59 15.65 3.32 15.13
CA GLY A 59 16.74 4.26 15.36
C GLY A 59 17.43 4.74 14.07
N VAL A 60 16.71 4.75 12.94
CA VAL A 60 17.20 5.23 11.65
C VAL A 60 16.59 6.59 11.29
N ASP A 61 17.19 7.31 10.34
CA ASP A 61 16.67 8.61 9.89
C ASP A 61 15.25 8.47 9.33
N SER A 62 14.27 9.04 10.04
CA SER A 62 12.85 8.98 9.70
C SER A 62 12.39 10.13 8.79
N SER A 63 13.31 10.97 8.29
CA SER A 63 12.98 12.16 7.48
C SER A 63 12.22 11.84 6.20
N THR A 64 12.37 10.63 5.66
CA THR A 64 11.70 10.17 4.43
C THR A 64 10.44 9.35 4.71
N GLY A 65 10.17 8.99 5.97
CA GLY A 65 9.04 8.15 6.33
C GLY A 65 7.69 8.88 6.24
N ILE A 66 6.66 8.13 5.87
CA ILE A 66 5.27 8.61 5.92
C ILE A 66 4.69 8.37 7.33
N PRO A 67 4.05 9.38 7.97
CA PRO A 67 3.36 9.16 9.24
C PRO A 67 2.25 8.11 9.11
N ALA A 68 2.08 7.24 10.11
CA ALA A 68 1.01 6.24 10.12
C ALA A 68 -0.39 6.87 10.02
N SER A 69 -0.57 8.07 10.61
CA SER A 69 -1.80 8.87 10.46
C SER A 69 -2.11 9.21 9.01
N ASP A 70 -1.08 9.40 8.19
CA ASP A 70 -1.23 9.79 6.80
C ASP A 70 -1.54 8.57 5.95
N VAL A 71 -0.90 7.43 6.24
CA VAL A 71 -1.27 6.13 5.66
C VAL A 71 -2.75 5.82 5.90
N ALA A 72 -3.27 6.08 7.10
CA ALA A 72 -4.68 5.84 7.44
C ALA A 72 -5.65 6.61 6.52
N ARG A 73 -5.27 7.80 6.02
CA ARG A 73 -6.07 8.58 5.07
C ARG A 73 -6.25 7.85 3.73
N TYR A 74 -5.26 7.07 3.29
CA TYR A 74 -5.36 6.27 2.08
C TYR A 74 -6.28 5.04 2.26
N TYR A 75 -6.28 4.42 3.44
CA TYR A 75 -7.28 3.39 3.76
C TYR A 75 -8.70 3.98 3.77
N GLN A 76 -8.86 5.18 4.34
CA GLN A 76 -10.15 5.88 4.31
C GLN A 76 -10.60 6.18 2.87
N ALA A 77 -9.71 6.69 2.01
CA ALA A 77 -9.98 6.93 0.60
C ALA A 77 -10.40 5.65 -0.13
N SER A 78 -9.67 4.54 0.07
CA SER A 78 -9.99 3.23 -0.50
C SER A 78 -11.41 2.73 -0.16
N ILE A 79 -11.90 3.05 1.04
CA ILE A 79 -13.26 2.71 1.50
C ILE A 79 -14.30 3.64 0.88
N GLN A 80 -14.04 4.95 0.86
CA GLN A 80 -15.00 5.98 0.47
C GLN A 80 -15.18 6.11 -1.05
N GLU A 81 -14.10 5.92 -1.81
CA GLU A 81 -14.15 6.03 -3.27
C GLU A 81 -14.89 4.85 -3.89
N SER A 82 -15.54 5.09 -5.03
CA SER A 82 -16.26 4.05 -5.78
C SER A 82 -15.35 3.14 -6.61
N ALA A 83 -14.05 3.46 -6.69
CA ALA A 83 -13.08 2.70 -7.49
C ALA A 83 -12.85 1.27 -6.98
N SER A 84 -12.48 0.37 -7.89
CA SER A 84 -12.09 -1.02 -7.60
C SER A 84 -10.92 -1.41 -8.50
N GLY A 85 -10.00 -2.22 -8.00
CA GLY A 85 -8.76 -2.61 -8.68
C GLY A 85 -7.61 -1.63 -8.47
N GLU A 86 -7.78 -0.63 -7.59
CA GLU A 86 -6.81 0.46 -7.42
C GLU A 86 -5.77 0.16 -6.34
N ILE A 87 -4.56 0.66 -6.58
CA ILE A 87 -3.44 0.66 -5.63
C ILE A 87 -3.21 2.09 -5.15
N PHE A 88 -3.61 2.35 -3.90
CA PHE A 88 -3.46 3.64 -3.25
C PHE A 88 -2.03 3.78 -2.74
N ASN A 89 -1.21 4.56 -3.45
CA ASN A 89 0.20 4.80 -3.09
C ASN A 89 0.30 5.78 -1.92
N ALA A 90 0.44 5.24 -0.71
CA ALA A 90 0.60 6.01 0.51
C ALA A 90 2.08 6.40 0.70
N ILE A 91 2.50 7.44 -0.03
CA ILE A 91 3.87 7.95 -0.02
C ILE A 91 3.91 9.34 0.62
N LYS A 92 5.02 9.67 1.28
CA LYS A 92 5.22 11.03 1.81
C LYS A 92 5.12 12.04 0.66
N THR A 93 4.11 12.90 0.72
CA THR A 93 3.96 14.03 -0.21
C THR A 93 5.00 15.11 0.18
N PRO A 94 5.68 15.75 -0.79
CA PRO A 94 6.67 16.79 -0.51
C PRO A 94 6.13 17.95 0.33
#